data_AF-A0A5C9ABG4-F1
#
_entry.id   AF-A0A5C9ABG4-F1
#
_cell.length_a   1.000
_cell.length_b   1.000
_cell.length_c   1.000
_cell.angle_alpha   90.00
_cell.angle_beta   90.00
_cell.angle_gamma   90.00
#
_symmetry.space_group_name_H-M   'P 1'
#
loop_
_entity.id
_entity.type
_entity.pdbx_description
1 polymer ?
#
loop_
_entity_poly.entity_id
_entity_poly.type
_entity_poly.pdbx_seq_one_letter_code
_entity_poly.pdbx_strand_id
1 'polypeptide(L)' 'LWRQGMITRPDVSDQMQTVTGDGKKLVTGDRVRRLKNHAEFNLQKSHWRPLTGTEGGSR' A
#
# COMPACT_ATOMS: atom_id res chain seq x y z
N LEU A 1 -11.87 0.87 3.95
CA LEU A 1 -11.96 1.36 2.56
C LEU A 1 -11.36 0.40 1.53
N TRP A 2 -10.08 0.03 1.61
CA TRP A 2 -9.46 -0.83 0.59
C TRP A 2 -10.15 -2.22 0.47
N ARG A 3 -10.34 -2.92 1.60
CA ARG A 3 -11.10 -4.19 1.63
C ARG A 3 -12.56 -4.05 1.18
N GLN A 4 -13.09 -2.84 1.23
CA GLN A 4 -14.43 -2.48 0.77
C GLN A 4 -14.42 -2.02 -0.70
N GLY A 5 -13.29 -2.10 -1.41
CA GLY A 5 -13.16 -1.68 -2.82
C GLY A 5 -13.22 -0.17 -3.07
N MET A 6 -13.21 0.66 -2.01
CA MET A 6 -13.40 2.11 -2.10
C MET A 6 -12.11 2.89 -2.36
N ILE A 7 -10.95 2.27 -2.12
CA ILE A 7 -9.65 2.83 -2.48
C ILE A 7 -8.78 1.74 -3.12
N THR A 8 -7.87 2.15 -3.99
CA THR A 8 -6.82 1.28 -4.53
C THR A 8 -5.73 1.06 -3.49
N ARG A 9 -4.94 0.00 -3.64
CA ARG A 9 -3.69 -0.13 -2.89
C ARG A 9 -2.63 0.75 -3.55
N PRO A 10 -1.72 1.34 -2.77
CA PRO A 10 -0.54 1.95 -3.35
C PRO A 10 0.30 0.88 -4.06
N ASP A 11 0.93 1.27 -5.16
CA ASP A 11 1.94 0.44 -5.82
C ASP A 11 3.32 0.82 -5.29
N VAL A 12 4.10 -0.17 -4.87
CA VAL A 12 5.41 0.02 -4.24
C VAL A 12 6.42 -0.88 -4.92
N SER A 13 7.50 -0.30 -5.43
CA SER A 13 8.69 -1.08 -5.81
C SER A 13 9.63 -1.25 -4.64
N ASP A 14 10.21 -2.44 -4.54
CA ASP A 14 11.24 -2.79 -3.58
C ASP A 14 12.48 -3.22 -4.34
N GLN A 15 13.63 -2.63 -4.01
CA GLN A 15 14.92 -3.00 -4.54
C GLN A 15 15.86 -3.30 -3.38
N MET A 16 16.47 -4.48 -3.42
CA MET A 16 17.41 -4.94 -2.41
C MET A 16 18.77 -5.18 -3.06
N GLN A 17 19.82 -4.64 -2.45
CA GLN A 17 21.20 -4.82 -2.87
C GLN A 17 22.05 -5.22 -1.67
N THR A 18 22.88 -6.26 -1.86
CA THR A 18 23.70 -6.79 -0.75
C THR A 18 24.74 -5.77 -0.30
N VAL A 19 25.33 -5.01 -1.23
CA VAL A 19 26.31 -3.93 -0.94
C VAL A 19 26.14 -2.80 -1.96
N THR A 20 26.18 -1.55 -1.51
CA THR A 20 26.15 -0.33 -2.36
C THR A 20 27.16 0.71 -1.85
N GLY A 21 27.59 1.65 -2.70
CA GLY A 21 28.52 2.72 -2.34
C GLY A 21 29.81 2.75 -3.18
N ASP A 22 30.81 3.48 -2.70
CA ASP A 22 32.11 3.69 -3.36
C ASP A 22 33.29 3.43 -2.38
N GLY A 23 34.52 3.67 -2.85
CA GLY A 23 35.73 3.44 -2.05
C GLY A 23 35.86 4.28 -0.77
N LYS A 24 35.00 5.28 -0.57
CA LYS A 24 34.97 6.12 0.64
C LYS A 24 33.84 5.72 1.59
N LYS A 25 32.79 5.08 1.08
CA LYS A 25 31.64 4.64 1.89
C LYS A 25 30.91 3.47 1.26
N LEU A 26 30.70 2.42 2.05
CA LEU A 26 29.90 1.25 1.69
C LEU A 26 28.66 1.14 2.61
N VAL A 27 27.56 0.64 2.06
CA VAL A 27 26.32 0.29 2.76
C VAL A 27 26.03 -1.17 2.48
N THR A 28 25.73 -1.95 3.52
CA THR A 28 25.41 -3.39 3.39
C THR A 28 23.92 -3.59 3.65
N GLY A 29 23.30 -4.50 2.89
CA GLY A 29 21.86 -4.78 3.01
C GLY A 29 20.99 -3.59 2.60
N ASP A 30 21.44 -2.80 1.63
CA ASP A 30 20.73 -1.63 1.15
C ASP A 30 19.38 -2.03 0.56
N ARG A 31 18.31 -1.43 1.08
CA ARG A 31 16.93 -1.68 0.66
C ARG A 31 16.23 -0.37 0.41
N VAL A 32 15.83 -0.16 -0.84
CA VAL A 32 15.13 1.03 -1.27
C VAL A 32 13.70 0.65 -1.63
N ARG A 33 12.73 1.31 -0.98
CA ARG A 33 11.32 1.21 -1.32
C ARG A 33 10.83 2.53 -1.87
N ARG A 34 10.15 2.49 -3.02
CA ARG A 34 9.59 3.69 -3.65
C ARG A 34 8.11 3.52 -3.92
N LEU A 35 7.34 4.53 -3.54
CA LEU A 35 5.93 4.65 -3.90
C LEU A 35 5.85 5.01 -5.38
N LYS A 36 5.32 4.10 -6.19
CA LYS A 36 5.11 4.31 -7.63
C LYS A 36 3.80 5.02 -7.88
N ASN A 37 2.72 4.51 -7.27
CA ASN A 37 1.39 5.10 -7.34
C ASN A 37 0.83 5.22 -5.93
N HIS A 38 0.20 6.37 -5.66
CA HIS A 38 -0.48 6.59 -4.40
C HIS A 38 -1.76 5.75 -4.33
N ALA A 39 -2.25 5.53 -3.10
CA ALA A 39 -3.61 5.04 -2.95
C ALA A 39 -4.59 6.13 -3.38
N GLU A 40 -5.60 5.76 -4.15
CA GLU A 40 -6.59 6.69 -4.68
C GLU A 40 -8.01 6.18 -4.40
N PHE A 41 -8.98 7.08 -4.40
CA PHE A 41 -10.39 6.70 -4.33
C PHE A 41 -10.82 6.00 -5.60
N ASN A 42 -11.47 4.86 -5.44
CA ASN A 42 -12.10 4.17 -6.55
C ASN A 42 -13.48 4.80 -6.78
N LEU A 43 -13.64 5.50 -7.90
CA LEU A 43 -14.89 6.20 -8.22
C LEU A 43 -16.00 5.26 -8.74
N GLN A 44 -15.68 4.01 -9.07
CA GLN A 44 -16.65 3.01 -9.51
C GLN A 44 -17.37 2.40 -8.30
N LYS A 45 -18.51 3.00 -7.94
CA LYS A 45 -19.32 2.60 -6.77
C LYS A 45 -19.80 1.14 -6.83
N SER A 46 -19.93 0.54 -8.01
CA SER A 46 -20.27 -0.88 -8.17
C SER A 46 -19.22 -1.83 -7.57
N HIS A 47 -17.98 -1.37 -7.39
CA HIS A 47 -16.91 -2.13 -6.75
C HIS A 47 -16.95 -2.02 -5.22
N TRP A 48 -17.80 -1.15 -4.68
CA TRP A 48 -17.83 -0.88 -3.25
C TRP A 48 -18.61 -1.95 -2.51
N ARG A 49 -18.08 -2.36 -1.37
CA ARG A 49 -18.70 -3.32 -0.44
C ARG A 49 -18.88 -2.64 0.90
N PRO A 50 -19.95 -1.86 1.10
CA PRO A 50 -20.18 -1.17 2.35
C PRO A 50 -20.39 -2.19 3.48
N LEU A 51 -19.96 -1.83 4.69
CA LEU A 51 -20.30 -2.62 5.87
C LEU A 51 -21.71 -2.19 6.30
N THR A 52 -22.69 -3.07 6.11
CA THR A 52 -24.03 -2.89 6.64
C THR A 52 -24.04 -3.41 8.08
N GLY A 53 -23.72 -2.55 9.04
CA GLY A 53 -24.01 -2.84 10.44
C GLY A 53 -25.50 -2.63 10.66
N THR A 54 -26.22 -3.67 11.08
CA THR A 54 -27.54 -3.48 11.67
C THR A 54 -27.32 -2.80 13.01
N GLU A 55 -27.63 -1.51 13.10
CA GLU A 55 -27.72 -0.80 14.37
C GLU A 55 -28.93 -1.37 15.14
N GLY A 56 -28.76 -2.54 15.74
CA GLY A 56 -29.87 -3.28 16.35
C GLY A 56 -29.58 -4.73 16.74
N GLY A 57 -28.33 -5.11 16.99
CA GLY A 57 -27.94 -6.52 17.25
C GLY A 57 -26.95 -6.70 18.39
N SER A 58 -27.30 -6.27 19.60
CA SER A 58 -26.83 -6.87 20.86
C SER A 58 -27.59 -6.27 22.04
N ARG A 59 -28.65 -6.96 22.46
CA ARG A 59 -29.15 -7.02 23.83
C ARG A 59 -29.27 -8.47 24.20
#